data_AF-A0A955RXY1-F1
#
_entry.id   AF-A0A955RXY1-F1
#
_cell.length_a   1.000
_cell.length_b   1.000
_cell.length_c   1.000
_cell.angle_alpha   90.00
_cell.angle_beta   90.00
_cell.angle_gamma   90.00
#
_symmetry.space_group_name_H-M   'P 1'
#
loop_
_entity.id
_entity.type
_entity.pdbx_description
1 polymer ?
#
loop_
_entity_poly.entity_id
_entity_poly.type
_entity_poly.pdbx_seq_one_letter_code
_entity_poly.pdbx_strand_id
1 'polypeptide(L)'
;MGVTHKLSQEVIDFIIARKKESPRIGVRKLADLVGETFQTKISKSSVNNVLKEANLSSSVGRRAQGTFKIPREKKEQLFVPQKKPEPPKKVDKSEQIKKELEKLNRPMSLMKDPVKSSMGGSIQAGQAPAVKTDEKANDVERQKLSWMGLIFLKAAQWEIFEKPPLGQLLTPYIGKDQPDKISEACLYFRLLNIVSDEDVRDSADNAIWYFSGLPTDTTVSHVSEWTQKGEEVSQKLLFEALRLQNEMKMGVQTFCAVLRDKTVVSFDASLTRLRTNTDKGSELPIDRAMGALSKRLVVNRQPLIFFFQDETMFESPDLQRAVRCFDYGVDNHISQVKALDGQGRELAEFSVIPNKRRLFVAGLPSPAGKTLKEIRNAIKWAKKQKLSFPALKRAYYFSELKASEATTLFAGRDTAYRLFALWPEKGKRPGDFAEAPPAALVITNILRAQDTEIVSEFILRWPELAPADHRGIVSDLNESQPISQKKVRDFNGLLDGFGQELQEYCLTHYGLKAFGADIQDLAEHVYRLSGTAAEDDRFLVVELEIGQGYPYIDQIQNSVKMFNERMIINSDDKRVLVRVKMA
;
A
#
# COMPACT_ATOMS: atom_id res chain seq x y z
N MET A 1 6.89 -17.50 14.36
CA MET A 1 7.37 -18.71 15.07
C MET A 1 8.89 -18.78 15.01
N GLY A 2 9.58 -18.60 16.13
CA GLY A 2 11.05 -18.55 16.21
C GLY A 2 11.64 -19.75 16.91
N VAL A 3 11.65 -20.92 16.26
CA VAL A 3 12.44 -22.06 16.73
C VAL A 3 13.89 -21.84 16.30
N THR A 4 14.65 -21.13 17.13
CA THR A 4 16.11 -21.10 17.04
C THR A 4 16.65 -22.47 17.46
N HIS A 5 16.66 -23.41 16.52
CA HIS A 5 17.54 -24.58 16.63
C HIS A 5 18.95 -24.06 16.87
N LYS A 6 19.45 -24.25 18.10
CA LYS A 6 20.80 -23.86 18.50
C LYS A 6 21.76 -24.65 17.63
N LEU A 7 22.39 -23.96 16.67
CA LEU A 7 23.51 -24.52 15.94
C LEU A 7 24.61 -24.85 16.95
N SER A 8 25.27 -26.00 16.80
CA SER A 8 26.44 -26.31 17.63
C SER A 8 27.53 -25.26 17.40
N GLN A 9 28.37 -25.04 18.40
CA GLN A 9 29.46 -24.06 18.27
C GLN A 9 30.39 -24.42 17.11
N GLU A 10 30.65 -25.72 16.88
CA GLU A 10 31.40 -26.23 15.73
C GLU A 10 30.80 -25.80 14.37
N VAL A 11 29.48 -25.82 14.23
CA VAL A 11 28.78 -25.35 13.02
C VAL A 11 28.91 -23.84 12.86
N ILE A 12 28.79 -23.09 13.96
CA ILE A 12 28.95 -21.62 13.97
C ILE A 12 30.38 -21.24 13.55
N ASP A 13 31.37 -21.87 14.17
CA ASP A 13 32.79 -21.65 13.90
C ASP A 13 33.15 -22.03 12.46
N PHE A 14 32.60 -23.13 11.94
CA PHE A 14 32.74 -23.52 10.53
C PHE A 14 32.15 -22.47 9.57
N ILE A 15 30.93 -21.97 9.83
CA ILE A 15 30.31 -20.90 9.01
C ILE A 15 31.18 -19.64 9.01
N ILE A 16 31.66 -19.23 10.18
CA ILE A 16 32.49 -18.03 10.37
C ILE A 16 33.85 -18.19 9.68
N ALA A 17 34.54 -19.31 9.91
CA ALA A 17 35.82 -19.63 9.29
C ALA A 17 35.70 -19.63 7.76
N ARG A 18 34.72 -20.36 7.21
CA ARG A 18 34.56 -20.49 5.76
C ARG A 18 34.12 -19.19 5.07
N LYS A 19 33.45 -18.27 5.79
CA LYS A 19 33.19 -16.91 5.30
C LYS A 19 34.39 -15.97 5.39
N LYS A 20 35.22 -16.06 6.45
CA LYS A 20 36.49 -15.30 6.56
C LYS A 20 37.45 -15.70 5.44
N GLU A 21 37.57 -17.00 5.20
CA GLU A 21 38.45 -17.59 4.18
C GLU A 21 37.96 -17.30 2.75
N SER A 22 36.64 -17.29 2.53
CA SER A 22 36.03 -16.95 1.24
C SER A 22 34.99 -15.84 1.37
N PRO A 23 35.39 -14.55 1.47
CA PRO A 23 34.44 -13.44 1.66
C PRO A 23 33.37 -13.31 0.56
N ARG A 24 33.64 -13.82 -0.65
CA ARG A 24 32.69 -13.85 -1.77
C ARG A 24 31.65 -14.99 -1.70
N ILE A 25 31.75 -15.93 -0.77
CA ILE A 25 30.80 -17.04 -0.67
C ILE A 25 29.39 -16.53 -0.32
N GLY A 26 28.40 -16.99 -1.08
CA GLY A 26 27.00 -16.65 -0.89
C GLY A 26 26.38 -17.49 0.23
N VAL A 27 25.48 -16.89 1.00
CA VAL A 27 24.86 -17.49 2.19
C VAL A 27 24.15 -18.83 1.90
N ARG A 28 23.59 -19.03 0.70
CA ARG A 28 23.01 -20.32 0.27
C ARG A 28 24.08 -21.41 0.23
N LYS A 29 25.19 -21.16 -0.47
CA LYS A 29 26.29 -22.14 -0.61
C LYS A 29 26.94 -22.48 0.74
N LEU A 30 26.97 -21.55 1.70
CA LEU A 30 27.36 -21.87 3.07
C LEU A 30 26.36 -22.81 3.77
N ALA A 31 25.05 -22.59 3.62
CA ALA A 31 24.04 -23.51 4.17
C ALA A 31 24.16 -24.92 3.57
N ASP A 32 24.38 -25.01 2.26
CA ASP A 32 24.59 -26.28 1.55
C ASP A 32 25.85 -27.01 2.08
N LEU A 33 27.00 -26.31 2.19
CA LEU A 33 28.25 -26.87 2.73
C LEU A 33 28.14 -27.35 4.18
N VAL A 34 27.41 -26.65 5.04
CA VAL A 34 27.19 -27.10 6.43
C VAL A 34 26.29 -28.33 6.45
N GLY A 35 25.28 -28.37 5.57
CA GLY A 35 24.43 -29.54 5.35
C GLY A 35 25.20 -30.78 4.92
N GLU A 36 26.18 -30.61 4.02
CA GLU A 36 27.09 -31.69 3.59
C GLU A 36 28.04 -32.13 4.73
N THR A 37 28.65 -31.17 5.45
CA THR A 37 29.72 -31.45 6.42
C THR A 37 29.20 -32.07 7.72
N PHE A 38 28.09 -31.55 8.26
CA PHE A 38 27.54 -31.96 9.56
C PHE A 38 26.27 -32.80 9.44
N GLN A 39 25.91 -33.22 8.22
CA GLN A 39 24.63 -33.87 7.88
C GLN A 39 23.38 -33.16 8.46
N THR A 40 23.48 -31.85 8.71
CA THR A 40 22.47 -31.07 9.46
C THR A 40 21.81 -30.04 8.53
N LYS A 41 20.53 -30.23 8.24
CA LYS A 41 19.78 -29.39 7.29
C LYS A 41 19.51 -27.99 7.85
N ILE A 42 20.30 -27.00 7.42
CA ILE A 42 20.25 -25.63 7.95
C ILE A 42 19.68 -24.65 6.92
N SER A 43 18.89 -23.69 7.40
CA SER A 43 18.30 -22.67 6.53
C SER A 43 19.30 -21.58 6.15
N LYS A 44 19.15 -21.00 4.95
CA LYS A 44 19.85 -19.78 4.53
C LYS A 44 19.73 -18.65 5.58
N SER A 45 18.60 -18.55 6.27
CA SER A 45 18.37 -17.49 7.27
C SER A 45 19.27 -17.67 8.50
N SER A 46 19.38 -18.90 8.99
CA SER A 46 20.23 -19.28 10.13
C SER A 46 21.70 -18.91 9.87
N VAL A 47 22.22 -19.28 8.70
CA VAL A 47 23.59 -18.90 8.29
C VAL A 47 23.74 -17.37 8.18
N ASN A 48 22.73 -16.66 7.65
CA ASN A 48 22.78 -15.21 7.54
C ASN A 48 22.87 -14.52 8.91
N ASN A 49 22.21 -15.07 9.93
CA ASN A 49 22.23 -14.53 11.29
C ASN A 49 23.62 -14.72 11.93
N VAL A 50 24.19 -15.92 11.85
CA VAL A 50 25.58 -16.19 12.28
C VAL A 50 26.58 -15.22 11.62
N LEU A 51 26.43 -14.96 10.32
CA LEU A 51 27.31 -14.01 9.63
C LEU A 51 27.08 -12.54 10.02
N LYS A 52 25.87 -12.15 10.41
CA LYS A 52 25.61 -10.81 10.94
C LYS A 52 26.22 -10.64 12.33
N GLU A 53 26.00 -11.61 13.22
CA GLU A 53 26.55 -11.64 14.58
C GLU A 53 28.08 -11.58 14.57
N ALA A 54 28.71 -12.30 13.64
CA ALA A 54 30.16 -12.26 13.43
C ALA A 54 30.69 -11.01 12.66
N ASN A 55 29.83 -10.07 12.28
CA ASN A 55 30.16 -8.91 11.41
C ASN A 55 30.80 -9.27 10.05
N LEU A 56 30.47 -10.46 9.52
CA LEU A 56 30.95 -10.98 8.22
C LEU A 56 29.88 -10.97 7.13
N SER A 57 28.70 -10.43 7.41
CA SER A 57 27.67 -10.20 6.40
C SER A 57 28.15 -9.12 5.43
N SER A 58 28.78 -9.55 4.33
CA SER A 58 29.03 -8.72 3.16
C SER A 58 27.77 -7.95 2.79
N SER A 59 27.84 -6.62 2.73
CA SER A 59 26.68 -5.79 2.39
C SER A 59 26.09 -6.27 1.07
N VAL A 60 24.83 -6.72 1.11
CA VAL A 60 24.12 -7.20 -0.08
C VAL A 60 23.60 -6.00 -0.88
N GLY A 61 24.53 -5.11 -1.23
CA GLY A 61 24.31 -4.13 -2.27
C GLY A 61 24.35 -4.83 -3.62
N ARG A 62 23.38 -4.51 -4.49
CA ARG A 62 23.65 -4.57 -5.93
C ARG A 62 24.91 -3.74 -6.18
N ARG A 63 25.83 -4.18 -7.05
CA ARG A 63 26.90 -3.30 -7.53
C ARG A 63 26.25 -2.03 -8.07
N ALA A 64 26.56 -0.90 -7.49
CA ALA A 64 26.03 0.39 -7.90
C ALA A 64 26.69 0.83 -9.22
N GLN A 65 26.28 0.21 -10.34
CA GLN A 65 26.30 0.89 -11.63
C GLN A 65 25.21 1.96 -11.59
N GLY A 66 25.55 3.11 -11.02
CA GLY A 66 24.63 4.20 -10.71
C GLY A 66 24.83 4.69 -9.28
N THR A 67 25.57 5.78 -9.11
CA THR A 67 25.58 6.54 -7.87
C THR A 67 24.20 7.19 -7.68
N PHE A 68 23.49 6.82 -6.63
CA PHE A 68 22.36 7.60 -6.13
C PHE A 68 22.88 8.99 -5.72
N LYS A 69 22.55 10.02 -6.50
CA LYS A 69 22.93 11.41 -6.23
C LYS A 69 21.73 12.14 -5.65
N ILE A 70 21.76 12.40 -4.35
CA ILE A 70 20.87 13.40 -3.74
C ILE A 70 21.26 14.77 -4.33
N PRO A 71 20.31 15.56 -4.87
CA PRO A 71 20.58 16.93 -5.31
C PRO A 71 21.25 17.76 -4.21
N ARG A 72 22.21 18.63 -4.55
CA ARG A 72 23.01 19.36 -3.56
C ARG A 72 22.13 20.16 -2.58
N GLU A 73 21.13 20.85 -3.11
CA GLU A 73 20.14 21.63 -2.35
C GLU A 73 19.46 20.79 -1.24
N LYS A 74 19.02 19.56 -1.55
CA LYS A 74 18.42 18.67 -0.55
C LYS A 74 19.44 18.09 0.42
N LYS A 75 20.71 17.95 0.02
CA LYS A 75 21.77 17.51 0.95
C LYS A 75 22.02 18.56 2.04
N GLU A 76 21.85 19.83 1.74
CA GLU A 76 21.96 20.92 2.73
C GLU A 76 20.73 21.01 3.65
N GLN A 77 19.53 20.73 3.11
CA GLN A 77 18.29 20.67 3.91
C GLN A 77 18.19 19.43 4.82
N LEU A 78 18.61 18.25 4.34
CA LEU A 78 18.58 16.99 5.10
C LEU A 78 19.72 16.87 6.11
N PHE A 79 20.83 17.58 5.88
CA PHE A 79 21.99 17.59 6.76
C PHE A 79 22.35 19.02 7.17
N VAL A 80 21.37 19.76 7.69
CA VAL A 80 21.65 21.00 8.45
C VAL A 80 22.66 20.65 9.53
N PRO A 81 23.87 21.26 9.55
CA PRO A 81 24.82 20.99 10.61
C PRO A 81 24.25 21.56 11.90
N GLN A 82 23.64 20.71 12.74
CA GLN A 82 23.25 21.12 14.08
C GLN A 82 24.51 21.64 14.78
N LYS A 83 24.50 22.93 15.09
CA LYS A 83 25.57 23.60 15.83
C LYS A 83 25.73 22.83 17.13
N LYS A 84 26.82 22.05 17.25
CA LYS A 84 27.07 21.20 18.42
C LYS A 84 26.86 22.05 19.67
N PRO A 85 25.99 21.66 20.61
CA PRO A 85 25.91 22.37 21.88
C PRO A 85 27.30 22.35 22.51
N GLU A 86 27.73 23.50 23.03
CA GLU A 86 29.04 23.61 23.66
C GLU A 86 29.12 22.59 24.81
N PRO A 87 30.21 21.81 24.90
CA PRO A 87 30.30 20.76 25.91
C PRO A 87 30.26 21.40 27.31
N PRO A 88 29.37 20.94 28.22
CA PRO A 88 29.44 21.37 29.61
C PRO A 88 30.82 21.03 30.18
N LYS A 89 31.38 21.95 30.98
CA LYS A 89 32.73 21.81 31.56
C LYS A 89 32.85 20.46 32.27
N LYS A 90 33.82 19.65 31.83
CA LYS A 90 34.04 18.29 32.35
C LYS A 90 34.53 18.31 33.80
N VAL A 91 34.00 17.39 34.59
CA VAL A 91 34.69 16.82 35.76
C VAL A 91 35.26 15.46 35.33
N ASP A 92 36.49 15.15 35.71
CA ASP A 92 37.27 14.03 35.17
C ASP A 92 36.99 12.68 35.87
N LYS A 93 36.91 11.61 35.08
CA LYS A 93 36.83 10.19 35.52
C LYS A 93 37.44 9.24 34.47
N SER A 94 38.56 9.62 33.86
CA SER A 94 39.13 8.90 32.70
C SER A 94 40.11 7.74 33.00
N GLU A 95 40.44 7.45 34.27
CA GLU A 95 41.49 6.45 34.60
C GLU A 95 41.03 4.98 34.67
N GLN A 96 39.74 4.68 34.93
CA GLN A 96 39.33 3.30 35.23
C GLN A 96 39.28 2.36 34.01
N ILE A 97 39.07 2.89 32.80
CA ILE A 97 38.80 2.07 31.59
C ILE A 97 40.08 1.47 30.97
N LYS A 98 41.27 2.01 31.27
CA LYS A 98 42.53 1.56 30.64
C LYS A 98 43.07 0.21 31.13
N LYS A 99 42.53 -0.37 32.23
CA LYS A 99 43.09 -1.60 32.83
C LYS A 99 42.51 -2.93 32.33
N GLU A 100 41.42 -2.95 31.56
CA GLU A 100 40.81 -4.21 31.08
C GLU A 100 41.23 -4.63 29.67
N LEU A 101 41.70 -3.70 28.82
CA LEU A 101 41.91 -3.93 27.39
C LEU A 101 43.23 -4.65 27.01
N GLU A 102 44.07 -5.01 27.98
CA GLU A 102 45.41 -5.55 27.73
C GLU A 102 45.49 -7.09 27.81
N LYS A 103 44.37 -7.77 28.09
CA LYS A 103 44.30 -9.24 28.13
C LYS A 103 43.40 -9.80 27.02
N LEU A 104 43.98 -10.06 25.85
CA LEU A 104 43.70 -11.22 24.96
C LEU A 104 44.23 -10.94 23.55
N ASN A 105 45.43 -11.43 23.24
CA ASN A 105 45.89 -11.53 21.86
C ASN A 105 46.98 -12.60 21.72
N ARG A 106 46.72 -13.65 20.94
CA ARG A 106 47.73 -14.45 20.20
C ARG A 106 47.06 -15.22 19.04
N PRO A 107 47.71 -15.43 17.88
CA PRO A 107 47.04 -15.85 16.64
C PRO A 107 47.61 -17.15 16.02
N MET A 108 47.23 -17.43 14.75
CA MET A 108 47.70 -18.46 13.77
C MET A 108 46.73 -19.64 13.51
N SER A 109 46.62 -20.25 12.30
CA SER A 109 47.05 -19.86 10.93
C SER A 109 46.56 -20.85 9.83
N LEU A 110 46.48 -20.39 8.57
CA LEU A 110 46.81 -21.09 7.29
C LEU A 110 45.97 -22.27 6.71
N MET A 111 45.40 -22.00 5.51
CA MET A 111 45.60 -22.71 4.20
C MET A 111 44.67 -23.82 3.61
N LYS A 112 44.32 -23.56 2.32
CA LYS A 112 44.19 -24.45 1.11
C LYS A 112 42.81 -25.07 0.71
N ASP A 113 42.17 -24.46 -0.30
CA ASP A 113 41.99 -24.93 -1.72
C ASP A 113 41.88 -26.44 -2.09
N PRO A 114 41.26 -26.82 -3.25
CA PRO A 114 40.35 -26.08 -4.18
C PRO A 114 39.18 -26.93 -4.81
N VAL A 115 38.50 -26.40 -5.86
CA VAL A 115 37.67 -27.13 -6.90
C VAL A 115 36.24 -27.58 -6.43
N LYS A 116 35.10 -27.68 -7.20
CA LYS A 116 34.71 -27.42 -8.63
C LYS A 116 33.26 -26.81 -8.83
N SER A 117 32.42 -27.45 -9.69
CA SER A 117 31.12 -27.12 -10.34
C SER A 117 29.87 -27.74 -9.64
N SER A 118 28.58 -27.44 -9.92
CA SER A 118 27.88 -26.99 -11.15
C SER A 118 26.56 -26.17 -10.92
N MET A 119 25.82 -25.86 -12.00
CA MET A 119 24.54 -25.11 -12.10
C MET A 119 23.31 -25.96 -11.68
N GLY A 120 22.07 -25.48 -11.50
CA GLY A 120 21.39 -24.18 -11.66
C GLY A 120 19.87 -24.36 -11.40
N GLY A 121 19.03 -23.30 -11.39
CA GLY A 121 17.59 -23.48 -11.07
C GLY A 121 16.65 -22.35 -11.56
N SER A 122 15.50 -22.75 -12.13
CA SER A 122 14.47 -21.89 -12.72
C SER A 122 13.34 -21.53 -11.73
N ILE A 123 12.42 -20.64 -12.14
CA ILE A 123 11.23 -20.25 -11.39
C ILE A 123 9.99 -20.77 -12.13
N GLN A 124 9.15 -21.55 -11.45
CA GLN A 124 7.84 -22.00 -11.95
C GLN A 124 6.73 -21.04 -11.50
N ALA A 125 5.68 -20.93 -12.32
CA ALA A 125 4.44 -20.22 -11.98
C ALA A 125 3.38 -21.21 -11.51
N GLY A 126 2.69 -20.91 -10.41
CA GLY A 126 1.59 -21.72 -9.90
C GLY A 126 0.31 -21.52 -10.71
N GLN A 127 -0.45 -22.58 -10.93
CA GLN A 127 -1.78 -22.53 -11.54
C GLN A 127 -2.83 -22.17 -10.47
N ALA A 128 -3.72 -21.22 -10.78
CA ALA A 128 -4.90 -20.96 -9.96
C ALA A 128 -5.99 -22.03 -10.26
N PRO A 129 -6.61 -22.67 -9.26
CA PRO A 129 -7.69 -23.62 -9.48
C PRO A 129 -8.98 -22.91 -9.89
N ALA A 130 -9.72 -23.50 -10.82
CA ALA A 130 -11.06 -23.04 -11.18
C ALA A 130 -12.04 -23.34 -10.04
N VAL A 131 -12.34 -22.33 -9.22
CA VAL A 131 -13.21 -22.47 -8.05
C VAL A 131 -14.66 -22.64 -8.50
N LYS A 132 -15.21 -23.85 -8.34
CA LYS A 132 -16.65 -24.06 -8.27
C LYS A 132 -17.08 -23.74 -6.83
N THR A 133 -17.56 -22.51 -6.59
CA THR A 133 -18.15 -22.14 -5.31
C THR A 133 -19.56 -22.72 -5.22
N ASP A 134 -19.77 -23.72 -4.36
CA ASP A 134 -21.11 -24.04 -3.88
C ASP A 134 -21.63 -22.82 -3.09
N GLU A 135 -22.74 -22.23 -3.54
CA GLU A 135 -23.32 -20.99 -2.95
C GLU A 135 -23.99 -21.21 -1.58
N LYS A 136 -23.68 -22.31 -0.89
CA LYS A 136 -23.85 -22.40 0.58
C LYS A 136 -22.76 -21.56 1.24
N ALA A 137 -22.88 -20.24 1.05
CA ALA A 137 -22.16 -19.28 1.87
C ALA A 137 -22.49 -19.61 3.32
N ASN A 138 -21.47 -19.99 4.10
CA ASN A 138 -21.62 -20.06 5.55
C ASN A 138 -22.08 -18.67 5.98
N ASP A 139 -23.25 -18.58 6.61
CA ASP A 139 -23.65 -17.42 7.40
C ASP A 139 -22.74 -17.36 8.63
N VAL A 140 -21.49 -16.95 8.38
CA VAL A 140 -20.56 -16.54 9.42
C VAL A 140 -21.26 -15.40 10.14
N GLU A 141 -21.59 -15.63 11.41
CA GLU A 141 -22.46 -14.77 12.20
C GLU A 141 -21.90 -13.34 12.21
N ARG A 142 -22.57 -12.46 11.48
CA ARG A 142 -22.12 -11.09 11.27
C ARG A 142 -22.51 -10.27 12.49
N GLN A 143 -21.57 -10.12 13.43
CA GLN A 143 -21.77 -9.21 14.56
C GLN A 143 -22.10 -7.81 14.03
N LYS A 144 -23.27 -7.30 14.42
CA LYS A 144 -23.61 -5.89 14.22
C LYS A 144 -22.84 -5.08 15.26
N LEU A 145 -22.16 -4.05 14.78
CA LEU A 145 -21.27 -3.20 15.56
C LEU A 145 -21.67 -1.73 15.36
N SER A 146 -21.58 -0.96 16.43
CA SER A 146 -21.74 0.50 16.39
C SER A 146 -20.46 1.15 15.85
N TRP A 147 -20.54 2.41 15.40
CA TRP A 147 -19.40 3.20 14.92
C TRP A 147 -18.55 2.56 13.79
N MET A 148 -19.16 1.71 12.96
CA MET A 148 -18.50 1.04 11.83
C MET A 148 -17.96 2.03 10.78
N GLY A 149 -18.50 3.25 10.72
CA GLY A 149 -17.97 4.36 9.91
C GLY A 149 -16.54 4.77 10.24
N LEU A 150 -15.99 4.40 11.41
CA LEU A 150 -14.58 4.59 11.75
C LEU A 150 -13.60 3.88 10.80
N ILE A 151 -14.09 2.97 9.94
CA ILE A 151 -13.31 2.34 8.88
C ILE A 151 -12.58 3.36 7.98
N PHE A 152 -13.13 4.57 7.79
CA PHE A 152 -12.44 5.64 7.04
C PHE A 152 -11.16 6.10 7.75
N LEU A 153 -11.20 6.44 9.04
CA LEU A 153 -10.00 6.82 9.80
C LEU A 153 -9.02 5.65 9.93
N LYS A 154 -9.53 4.43 10.06
CA LYS A 154 -8.71 3.21 10.12
C LYS A 154 -7.99 2.93 8.81
N ALA A 155 -8.66 3.15 7.67
CA ALA A 155 -8.04 3.10 6.35
C ALA A 155 -7.01 4.19 6.14
N ALA A 156 -7.28 5.44 6.56
CA ALA A 156 -6.29 6.50 6.54
C ALA A 156 -5.04 6.10 7.32
N GLN A 157 -5.20 5.49 8.51
CA GLN A 157 -4.07 5.01 9.30
C GLN A 157 -3.28 3.90 8.59
N TRP A 158 -3.96 2.88 8.04
CA TRP A 158 -3.31 1.83 7.26
C TRP A 158 -2.66 2.34 5.96
N GLU A 159 -3.23 3.34 5.31
CA GLU A 159 -2.66 3.92 4.08
C GLU A 159 -1.42 4.75 4.42
N ILE A 160 -1.51 5.63 5.42
CA ILE A 160 -0.40 6.50 5.84
C ILE A 160 0.76 5.72 6.47
N PHE A 161 0.47 4.78 7.37
CA PHE A 161 1.50 4.12 8.18
C PHE A 161 1.56 2.61 7.93
N GLU A 162 2.76 2.03 8.02
CA GLU A 162 2.92 0.56 8.05
C GLU A 162 2.57 -0.06 9.40
N LYS A 163 2.51 0.76 10.47
CA LYS A 163 2.17 0.37 11.86
C LYS A 163 1.50 1.54 12.58
N PRO A 164 0.65 1.32 13.60
CA PRO A 164 0.06 2.39 14.41
C PRO A 164 1.13 3.42 14.86
N PRO A 165 0.96 4.72 14.58
CA PRO A 165 2.02 5.71 14.80
C PRO A 165 2.37 5.84 16.29
N LEU A 166 1.36 5.80 17.15
CA LEU A 166 1.53 5.80 18.60
C LEU A 166 2.24 4.54 19.09
N GLY A 167 1.94 3.38 18.51
CA GLY A 167 2.62 2.11 18.81
C GLY A 167 4.12 2.19 18.51
N GLN A 168 4.50 2.78 17.37
CA GLN A 168 5.90 3.04 17.03
C GLN A 168 6.59 3.97 18.04
N LEU A 169 5.90 5.03 18.48
CA LEU A 169 6.42 6.00 19.45
C LEU A 169 6.53 5.44 20.88
N LEU A 170 5.58 4.59 21.30
CA LEU A 170 5.43 4.14 22.68
C LEU A 170 6.09 2.78 22.97
N THR A 171 6.32 1.95 21.95
CA THR A 171 7.05 0.66 22.06
C THR A 171 8.40 0.77 22.81
N PRO A 172 9.24 1.80 22.63
CA PRO A 172 10.49 1.94 23.38
C PRO A 172 10.33 2.14 24.89
N TYR A 173 9.13 2.53 25.35
CA TYR A 173 8.88 3.00 26.71
C TYR A 173 7.93 2.10 27.51
N ILE A 174 6.93 1.50 26.87
CA ILE A 174 5.85 0.77 27.58
C ILE A 174 6.07 -0.75 27.65
N GLY A 175 6.98 -1.31 26.85
CA GLY A 175 7.33 -2.73 26.89
C GLY A 175 6.72 -3.54 25.75
N LYS A 176 6.55 -4.85 25.96
CA LYS A 176 6.26 -5.83 24.89
C LYS A 176 4.78 -6.20 24.72
N ASP A 177 3.92 -5.83 25.66
CA ASP A 177 2.55 -6.35 25.71
C ASP A 177 1.61 -5.54 24.80
N GLN A 178 1.55 -6.00 23.54
CA GLN A 178 0.67 -5.54 22.46
C GLN A 178 0.61 -3.99 22.26
N PRO A 179 1.76 -3.28 22.24
CA PRO A 179 1.77 -1.82 22.25
C PRO A 179 1.06 -1.20 21.05
N ASP A 180 1.20 -1.81 19.86
CA ASP A 180 0.56 -1.33 18.65
C ASP A 180 -0.98 -1.24 18.81
N LYS A 181 -1.63 -2.25 19.40
CA LYS A 181 -3.09 -2.32 19.53
C LYS A 181 -3.67 -1.33 20.54
N ILE A 182 -3.10 -1.26 21.74
CA ILE A 182 -3.61 -0.37 22.80
C ILE A 182 -3.46 1.09 22.35
N SER A 183 -2.29 1.42 21.79
CA SER A 183 -2.02 2.75 21.23
C SER A 183 -3.05 3.18 20.18
N GLU A 184 -3.59 2.22 19.44
CA GLU A 184 -4.54 2.44 18.37
C GLU A 184 -5.92 2.82 18.91
N ALA A 185 -6.40 2.08 19.92
CA ALA A 185 -7.66 2.39 20.60
C ALA A 185 -7.60 3.77 21.29
N CYS A 186 -6.48 4.09 21.96
CA CYS A 186 -6.25 5.42 22.56
C CYS A 186 -6.41 6.57 21.56
N LEU A 187 -5.98 6.39 20.30
CA LEU A 187 -6.17 7.40 19.26
C LEU A 187 -7.65 7.64 18.98
N TYR A 188 -8.45 6.58 18.86
CA TYR A 188 -9.87 6.69 18.56
C TYR A 188 -10.72 7.18 19.74
N PHE A 189 -10.39 6.79 20.97
CA PHE A 189 -11.11 7.26 22.17
C PHE A 189 -11.13 8.78 22.27
N ARG A 190 -9.99 9.42 22.00
CA ARG A 190 -9.90 10.87 22.03
C ARG A 190 -10.82 11.53 20.99
N LEU A 191 -10.92 10.96 19.79
CA LEU A 191 -11.82 11.43 18.72
C LEU A 191 -13.29 11.17 19.04
N LEU A 192 -13.59 10.13 19.82
CA LEU A 192 -14.94 9.79 20.27
C LEU A 192 -15.35 10.49 21.57
N ASN A 193 -14.45 11.26 22.20
CA ASN A 193 -14.63 11.82 23.54
C ASN A 193 -14.92 10.74 24.62
N ILE A 194 -14.33 9.56 24.46
CA ILE A 194 -14.27 8.51 25.49
C ILE A 194 -13.18 8.92 26.48
N VAL A 195 -13.56 9.29 27.71
CA VAL A 195 -12.67 9.89 28.71
C VAL A 195 -12.71 9.21 30.08
N SER A 196 -13.70 8.32 30.31
CA SER A 196 -13.89 7.59 31.56
C SER A 196 -13.94 6.08 31.35
N ASP A 197 -13.70 5.31 32.41
CA ASP A 197 -13.83 3.85 32.42
C ASP A 197 -15.26 3.41 32.07
N GLU A 198 -16.27 4.20 32.44
CA GLU A 198 -17.66 4.04 32.05
C GLU A 198 -17.84 4.17 30.52
N ASP A 199 -17.31 5.21 29.89
CA ASP A 199 -17.36 5.38 28.42
C ASP A 199 -16.71 4.19 27.68
N VAL A 200 -15.62 3.65 28.24
CA VAL A 200 -14.90 2.48 27.67
C VAL A 200 -15.75 1.21 27.77
N ARG A 201 -16.58 1.06 28.81
CA ARG A 201 -17.53 -0.06 28.95
C ARG A 201 -18.75 0.10 28.05
N ASP A 202 -19.32 1.30 27.99
CA ASP A 202 -20.49 1.62 27.17
C ASP A 202 -20.18 1.54 25.67
N SER A 203 -18.90 1.65 25.29
CA SER A 203 -18.42 1.47 23.92
C SER A 203 -18.01 0.04 23.56
N ALA A 204 -18.36 -0.99 24.35
CA ALA A 204 -17.96 -2.38 24.09
C ALA A 204 -18.43 -2.95 22.74
N ASP A 205 -19.50 -2.41 22.14
CA ASP A 205 -19.98 -2.79 20.80
C ASP A 205 -19.39 -1.94 19.64
N ASN A 206 -18.53 -0.98 19.95
CA ASN A 206 -17.90 -0.10 18.97
C ASN A 206 -16.90 -0.86 18.08
N ALA A 207 -16.91 -0.54 16.79
CA ALA A 207 -15.97 -1.07 15.81
C ALA A 207 -14.47 -0.78 16.11
N ILE A 208 -14.16 0.12 17.04
CA ILE A 208 -12.77 0.40 17.51
C ILE A 208 -12.09 -0.90 17.96
N TRP A 209 -12.75 -1.67 18.81
CA TRP A 209 -12.20 -2.89 19.40
C TRP A 209 -11.91 -3.94 18.34
N TYR A 210 -12.86 -4.10 17.42
CA TYR A 210 -12.74 -4.98 16.26
C TYR A 210 -11.56 -4.57 15.36
N PHE A 211 -11.45 -3.30 14.98
CA PHE A 211 -10.37 -2.83 14.10
C PHE A 211 -8.98 -2.80 14.75
N SER A 212 -8.92 -2.59 16.07
CA SER A 212 -7.66 -2.66 16.85
C SER A 212 -7.30 -4.11 17.22
N GLY A 213 -8.18 -5.09 16.96
CA GLY A 213 -8.00 -6.49 17.34
C GLY A 213 -7.86 -6.70 18.85
N LEU A 214 -8.53 -5.87 19.65
CA LEU A 214 -8.51 -5.91 21.11
C LEU A 214 -9.78 -6.59 21.65
N PRO A 215 -9.68 -7.52 22.62
CA PRO A 215 -10.84 -7.98 23.37
C PRO A 215 -11.33 -6.88 24.33
N THR A 216 -12.64 -6.79 24.51
CA THR A 216 -13.33 -5.71 25.23
C THR A 216 -13.17 -5.77 26.76
N ASP A 217 -12.84 -6.93 27.30
CA ASP A 217 -12.68 -7.20 28.74
C ASP A 217 -11.32 -6.76 29.30
N THR A 218 -10.30 -6.69 28.45
CA THR A 218 -8.89 -6.62 28.87
C THR A 218 -8.37 -5.18 28.92
N THR A 219 -9.12 -4.17 28.48
CA THR A 219 -8.51 -2.91 27.99
C THR A 219 -8.61 -1.70 28.89
N VAL A 220 -9.64 -1.59 29.75
CA VAL A 220 -9.91 -0.38 30.57
C VAL A 220 -8.70 0.02 31.42
N SER A 221 -8.17 -0.89 32.23
CA SER A 221 -7.04 -0.64 33.14
C SER A 221 -5.76 -0.26 32.41
N HIS A 222 -5.47 -0.90 31.27
CA HIS A 222 -4.28 -0.62 30.48
C HIS A 222 -4.35 0.74 29.80
N VAL A 223 -5.53 1.20 29.35
CA VAL A 223 -5.70 2.51 28.69
C VAL A 223 -5.36 3.66 29.65
N SER A 224 -5.78 3.56 30.90
CA SER A 224 -5.44 4.53 31.96
C SER A 224 -3.93 4.55 32.24
N GLU A 225 -3.32 3.38 32.45
CA GLU A 225 -1.86 3.22 32.64
C GLU A 225 -1.05 3.80 31.46
N TRP A 226 -1.52 3.57 30.24
CA TRP A 226 -0.91 4.06 29.00
C TRP A 226 -0.98 5.58 28.87
N THR A 227 -2.09 6.18 29.27
CA THR A 227 -2.27 7.65 29.22
C THR A 227 -1.32 8.32 30.20
N GLN A 228 -1.21 7.82 31.43
CA GLN A 228 -0.23 8.29 32.42
C GLN A 228 1.22 8.15 31.92
N LYS A 229 1.60 6.97 31.39
CA LYS A 229 2.93 6.75 30.81
C LYS A 229 3.21 7.66 29.60
N GLY A 230 2.19 7.95 28.79
CA GLY A 230 2.28 8.89 27.67
C GLY A 230 2.62 10.32 28.13
N GLU A 231 2.04 10.77 29.25
CA GLU A 231 2.35 12.07 29.85
C GLU A 231 3.78 12.15 30.40
N GLU A 232 4.24 11.12 31.13
CA GLU A 232 5.60 11.03 31.69
C GLU A 232 6.70 11.14 30.62
N VAL A 233 6.45 10.61 29.42
CA VAL A 233 7.42 10.58 28.31
C VAL A 233 7.14 11.66 27.25
N SER A 234 6.04 12.41 27.38
CA SER A 234 5.51 13.36 26.39
C SER A 234 6.54 14.26 25.72
N GLN A 235 7.49 14.84 26.47
CA GLN A 235 8.53 15.73 25.92
C GLN A 235 9.51 15.03 24.96
N LYS A 236 9.78 13.73 25.13
CA LYS A 236 10.60 12.94 24.18
C LYS A 236 9.76 12.52 22.98
N LEU A 237 8.54 12.05 23.23
CA LEU A 237 7.59 11.64 22.20
C LEU A 237 7.25 12.81 21.25
N LEU A 238 7.19 14.04 21.77
CA LEU A 238 6.87 15.26 21.02
C LEU A 238 7.76 15.45 19.79
N PHE A 239 9.08 15.34 19.93
CA PHE A 239 9.99 15.50 18.79
C PHE A 239 9.86 14.39 17.76
N GLU A 240 9.64 13.15 18.21
CA GLU A 240 9.46 12.00 17.32
C GLU A 240 8.10 12.03 16.62
N ALA A 241 7.04 12.47 17.31
CA ALA A 241 5.70 12.66 16.76
C ALA A 241 5.66 13.80 15.75
N LEU A 242 6.29 14.94 16.04
CA LEU A 242 6.46 16.03 15.07
C LEU A 242 7.26 15.57 13.85
N ARG A 243 8.27 14.70 14.01
CA ARG A 243 8.97 14.07 12.87
C ARG A 243 8.01 13.21 12.05
N LEU A 244 7.24 12.32 12.68
CA LEU A 244 6.26 11.48 12.00
C LEU A 244 5.18 12.30 11.28
N GLN A 245 4.63 13.34 11.91
CA GLN A 245 3.65 14.25 11.29
C GLN A 245 4.23 14.99 10.07
N ASN A 246 5.49 15.44 10.13
CA ASN A 246 6.16 16.00 8.96
C ASN A 246 6.39 14.95 7.85
N GLU A 247 6.61 13.69 8.20
CA GLU A 247 6.72 12.57 7.24
C GLU A 247 5.36 12.23 6.60
N MET A 248 4.24 12.36 7.32
CA MET A 248 2.87 12.25 6.75
C MET A 248 2.63 13.30 5.65
N LYS A 249 3.12 14.53 5.87
CA LYS A 249 2.98 15.67 4.95
C LYS A 249 3.93 15.63 3.74
N MET A 250 4.83 14.64 3.68
CA MET A 250 5.68 14.40 2.52
C MET A 250 5.10 13.29 1.66
N GLY A 251 4.17 13.64 0.77
CA GLY A 251 3.62 12.72 -0.20
C GLY A 251 4.05 12.98 -1.64
N VAL A 252 3.95 11.93 -2.45
CA VAL A 252 4.00 12.03 -3.91
C VAL A 252 2.58 12.28 -4.39
N GLN A 253 2.40 13.18 -5.36
CA GLN A 253 1.14 13.37 -6.08
C GLN A 253 1.20 12.85 -7.52
N THR A 254 2.39 12.83 -8.13
CA THR A 254 2.59 12.44 -9.54
C THR A 254 3.83 11.58 -9.73
N PHE A 255 3.73 10.58 -10.61
CA PHE A 255 4.88 9.92 -11.23
C PHE A 255 4.96 10.27 -12.72
N CYS A 256 6.01 10.99 -13.12
CA CYS A 256 6.26 11.30 -14.52
C CYS A 256 7.28 10.31 -15.09
N ALA A 257 6.80 9.33 -15.87
CA ALA A 257 7.64 8.42 -16.63
C ALA A 257 8.06 9.08 -17.95
N VAL A 258 9.36 9.35 -18.09
CA VAL A 258 9.96 9.88 -19.32
C VAL A 258 10.42 8.70 -20.18
N LEU A 259 10.05 8.69 -21.44
CA LEU A 259 10.45 7.69 -22.43
C LEU A 259 11.76 8.09 -23.12
N ARG A 260 12.34 7.21 -23.94
CA ARG A 260 13.60 7.49 -24.64
C ARG A 260 13.48 8.63 -25.67
N ASP A 261 12.33 8.72 -26.33
CA ASP A 261 11.96 9.79 -27.26
C ASP A 261 11.65 11.15 -26.57
N LYS A 262 11.79 11.21 -25.23
CA LYS A 262 11.42 12.33 -24.34
C LYS A 262 9.91 12.56 -24.17
N THR A 263 9.05 11.69 -24.68
CA THR A 263 7.62 11.68 -24.31
C THR A 263 7.49 11.50 -22.80
N VAL A 264 6.60 12.27 -22.17
CA VAL A 264 6.29 12.14 -20.73
C VAL A 264 4.91 11.53 -20.56
N VAL A 265 4.82 10.52 -19.71
CA VAL A 265 3.59 9.82 -19.32
C VAL A 265 3.41 10.01 -17.82
N SER A 266 2.39 10.75 -17.42
CA SER A 266 2.12 11.09 -16.02
C SER A 266 1.08 10.17 -15.40
N PHE A 267 1.41 9.57 -14.27
CA PHE A 267 0.49 8.77 -13.46
C PHE A 267 0.24 9.46 -12.11
N ASP A 268 -0.88 9.18 -11.47
CA ASP A 268 -1.09 9.56 -10.07
C ASP A 268 -0.18 8.75 -9.13
N ALA A 269 -0.07 9.15 -7.86
CA ALA A 269 0.81 8.53 -6.88
C ALA A 269 0.45 7.06 -6.54
N SER A 270 -0.81 6.65 -6.68
CA SER A 270 -1.22 5.26 -6.49
C SER A 270 -0.97 4.37 -7.71
N LEU A 271 -0.60 4.98 -8.84
CA LEU A 271 -0.47 4.39 -10.16
C LEU A 271 -1.75 3.66 -10.62
N THR A 272 -2.87 4.35 -10.47
CA THR A 272 -4.22 3.88 -10.81
C THR A 272 -4.86 4.69 -11.91
N ARG A 273 -4.34 5.88 -12.22
CA ARG A 273 -4.85 6.75 -13.26
C ARG A 273 -3.72 7.35 -14.05
N LEU A 274 -3.96 7.55 -15.33
CA LEU A 274 -3.16 8.44 -16.15
C LEU A 274 -3.63 9.87 -15.87
N ARG A 275 -2.71 10.77 -15.49
CA ARG A 275 -3.01 12.18 -15.27
C ARG A 275 -2.85 12.96 -16.58
N THR A 276 -3.87 13.73 -16.92
CA THR A 276 -3.75 14.87 -17.83
C THR A 276 -3.17 16.07 -17.07
N ASN A 277 -2.85 17.16 -17.78
CA ASN A 277 -2.25 18.35 -17.17
C ASN A 277 -3.20 19.10 -16.19
N THR A 278 -4.49 18.78 -16.14
CA THR A 278 -5.50 19.52 -15.37
C THR A 278 -5.81 18.90 -13.99
N ASP A 279 -5.63 17.59 -13.84
CA ASP A 279 -6.12 16.90 -12.66
C ASP A 279 -5.16 17.10 -11.48
N LYS A 280 -5.63 17.68 -10.37
CA LYS A 280 -4.95 17.60 -9.07
C LYS A 280 -5.17 16.19 -8.51
N GLY A 281 -4.24 15.29 -8.82
CA GLY A 281 -4.30 13.89 -8.39
C GLY A 281 -4.20 13.73 -6.87
N SER A 282 -4.53 12.54 -6.38
CA SER A 282 -4.32 12.22 -4.97
C SER A 282 -2.82 12.19 -4.64
N GLU A 283 -2.48 12.83 -3.53
CA GLU A 283 -1.24 12.58 -2.82
C GLU A 283 -1.27 11.19 -2.15
N LEU A 284 -0.09 10.58 -1.95
CA LEU A 284 0.16 9.39 -1.13
C LEU A 284 1.49 9.55 -0.38
N PRO A 285 1.63 9.01 0.84
CA PRO A 285 2.89 8.98 1.56
C PRO A 285 4.03 8.41 0.71
N ILE A 286 5.22 9.02 0.80
CA ILE A 286 6.34 8.71 -0.09
C ILE A 286 6.68 7.22 -0.14
N ASP A 287 6.71 6.51 0.99
CA ASP A 287 7.07 5.09 1.04
C ASP A 287 6.03 4.18 0.36
N ARG A 288 4.73 4.48 0.52
CA ARG A 288 3.65 3.77 -0.19
C ARG A 288 3.75 3.99 -1.69
N ALA A 289 3.94 5.24 -2.11
CA ALA A 289 4.09 5.61 -3.52
C ALA A 289 5.33 4.94 -4.14
N MET A 290 6.49 4.97 -3.48
CA MET A 290 7.70 4.28 -3.93
C MET A 290 7.52 2.75 -3.96
N GLY A 291 6.81 2.19 -2.99
CA GLY A 291 6.45 0.78 -2.95
C GLY A 291 5.62 0.36 -4.16
N ALA A 292 4.59 1.14 -4.50
CA ALA A 292 3.77 0.93 -5.69
C ALA A 292 4.59 1.07 -6.99
N LEU A 293 5.38 2.15 -7.11
CA LEU A 293 6.27 2.40 -8.25
C LEU A 293 7.23 1.23 -8.50
N SER A 294 7.90 0.77 -7.44
CA SER A 294 8.84 -0.35 -7.52
C SER A 294 8.14 -1.64 -7.93
N LYS A 295 7.05 -2.02 -7.24
CA LYS A 295 6.33 -3.28 -7.49
C LYS A 295 5.66 -3.35 -8.86
N ARG A 296 4.99 -2.27 -9.29
CA ARG A 296 4.09 -2.25 -10.45
C ARG A 296 4.71 -1.68 -11.73
N LEU A 297 5.50 -0.61 -11.66
CA LEU A 297 6.06 0.05 -12.86
C LEU A 297 7.53 -0.32 -13.12
N VAL A 298 8.42 -0.11 -12.15
CA VAL A 298 9.88 -0.27 -12.37
C VAL A 298 10.26 -1.74 -12.48
N VAL A 299 9.97 -2.54 -11.44
CA VAL A 299 10.25 -3.97 -11.42
C VAL A 299 9.10 -4.76 -12.04
N ASN A 300 7.87 -4.23 -12.06
CA ASN A 300 6.67 -4.82 -12.67
C ASN A 300 6.61 -6.34 -12.40
N ARG A 301 6.49 -6.68 -11.12
CA ARG A 301 6.24 -8.05 -10.62
C ARG A 301 4.75 -8.34 -10.52
N GLN A 302 3.97 -7.29 -10.32
CA GLN A 302 2.52 -7.27 -10.43
C GLN A 302 2.17 -6.44 -11.68
N PRO A 303 1.14 -6.80 -12.44
CA PRO A 303 0.62 -5.94 -13.50
C PRO A 303 0.27 -4.55 -12.97
N LEU A 304 0.42 -3.53 -13.80
CA LEU A 304 -0.14 -2.23 -13.49
C LEU A 304 -1.63 -2.22 -13.82
N ILE A 305 -2.50 -1.98 -12.83
CA ILE A 305 -3.95 -1.92 -13.02
C ILE A 305 -4.41 -0.47 -12.85
N PHE A 306 -4.91 0.13 -13.94
CA PHE A 306 -5.29 1.54 -13.97
C PHE A 306 -6.58 1.79 -14.76
N PHE A 307 -7.20 2.95 -14.56
CA PHE A 307 -8.43 3.37 -15.22
C PHE A 307 -8.29 4.77 -15.81
N PHE A 308 -8.84 4.99 -17.00
CA PHE A 308 -8.96 6.31 -17.62
C PHE A 308 -10.26 6.97 -17.13
N GLN A 309 -10.23 8.25 -16.76
CA GLN A 309 -11.45 8.93 -16.29
C GLN A 309 -12.26 9.59 -17.43
N ASP A 310 -11.60 9.90 -18.54
CA ASP A 310 -12.17 10.64 -19.67
C ASP A 310 -12.48 9.70 -20.84
N GLU A 311 -13.70 9.76 -21.37
CA GLU A 311 -14.14 8.97 -22.53
C GLU A 311 -13.40 9.36 -23.82
N THR A 312 -12.93 10.61 -23.93
CA THR A 312 -12.15 11.09 -25.08
C THR A 312 -10.74 10.51 -25.14
N MET A 313 -10.25 9.90 -24.05
CA MET A 313 -8.93 9.24 -24.03
C MET A 313 -8.81 8.11 -25.06
N PHE A 314 -9.93 7.53 -25.52
CA PHE A 314 -9.92 6.54 -26.60
C PHE A 314 -9.29 7.03 -27.90
N GLU A 315 -9.46 8.31 -28.22
CA GLU A 315 -8.92 8.96 -29.42
C GLU A 315 -7.67 9.81 -29.08
N SER A 316 -7.34 9.96 -27.80
CA SER A 316 -6.18 10.73 -27.34
C SER A 316 -4.85 10.05 -27.68
N PRO A 317 -3.85 10.82 -28.16
CA PRO A 317 -2.47 10.37 -28.21
C PRO A 317 -1.93 9.88 -26.86
N ASP A 318 -2.48 10.34 -25.73
CA ASP A 318 -2.00 9.99 -24.38
C ASP A 318 -2.29 8.54 -24.00
N LEU A 319 -3.43 7.97 -24.40
CA LEU A 319 -3.67 6.52 -24.31
C LEU A 319 -2.59 5.75 -25.09
N GLN A 320 -2.30 6.18 -26.32
CA GLN A 320 -1.30 5.53 -27.14
C GLN A 320 0.12 5.64 -26.56
N ARG A 321 0.49 6.79 -25.98
CA ARG A 321 1.76 7.04 -25.29
C ARG A 321 1.88 6.22 -24.00
N ALA A 322 0.81 6.16 -23.21
CA ALA A 322 0.75 5.36 -21.99
C ALA A 322 0.94 3.88 -22.31
N VAL A 323 0.20 3.33 -23.28
CA VAL A 323 0.36 1.92 -23.69
C VAL A 323 1.78 1.64 -24.23
N ARG A 324 2.39 2.59 -24.97
CA ARG A 324 3.79 2.47 -25.45
C ARG A 324 4.80 2.25 -24.32
N CYS A 325 4.61 2.82 -23.13
CA CYS A 325 5.59 2.67 -22.03
C CYS A 325 5.64 1.24 -21.43
N PHE A 326 4.63 0.41 -21.73
CA PHE A 326 4.57 -1.00 -21.35
C PHE A 326 5.07 -1.95 -22.46
N ASP A 327 5.14 -1.47 -23.71
CA ASP A 327 5.69 -2.20 -24.86
C ASP A 327 7.21 -2.35 -24.78
N TYR A 328 7.73 -3.39 -25.44
CA TYR A 328 9.17 -3.56 -25.62
C TYR A 328 9.59 -3.07 -27.01
N GLY A 329 9.83 -1.77 -27.12
CA GLY A 329 10.31 -1.11 -28.33
C GLY A 329 11.57 -0.29 -28.07
N VAL A 330 12.41 -0.11 -29.10
CA VAL A 330 13.72 0.56 -29.01
C VAL A 330 13.59 1.99 -28.45
N ASP A 331 12.54 2.71 -28.83
CA ASP A 331 12.33 4.13 -28.52
C ASP A 331 11.26 4.39 -27.44
N ASN A 332 10.42 3.39 -27.16
CA ASN A 332 9.29 3.52 -26.24
C ASN A 332 9.61 3.12 -24.78
N HIS A 333 10.84 2.68 -24.50
CA HIS A 333 11.21 2.29 -23.14
C HIS A 333 11.29 3.50 -22.19
N ILE A 334 10.82 3.31 -20.96
CA ILE A 334 10.96 4.29 -19.89
C ILE A 334 12.45 4.46 -19.58
N SER A 335 12.97 5.67 -19.79
CA SER A 335 14.36 6.06 -19.53
C SER A 335 14.53 6.57 -18.09
N GLN A 336 13.52 7.23 -17.55
CA GLN A 336 13.54 7.89 -16.24
C GLN A 336 12.13 7.92 -15.65
N VAL A 337 12.01 7.86 -14.32
CA VAL A 337 10.77 8.22 -13.62
C VAL A 337 11.08 9.28 -12.56
N LYS A 338 10.33 10.38 -12.58
CA LYS A 338 10.36 11.42 -11.54
C LYS A 338 9.15 11.26 -10.62
N ALA A 339 9.34 11.46 -9.33
CA ALA A 339 8.28 11.57 -8.33
C ALA A 339 8.11 13.04 -7.96
N LEU A 340 6.91 13.59 -8.07
CA LEU A 340 6.59 15.00 -7.80
C LEU A 340 5.59 15.11 -6.66
N ASP A 341 5.72 16.14 -5.82
CA ASP A 341 4.75 16.48 -4.77
C ASP A 341 3.54 17.26 -5.32
N GLY A 342 2.62 17.68 -4.45
CA GLY A 342 1.45 18.49 -4.81
C GLY A 342 1.75 19.88 -5.37
N GLN A 343 2.99 20.39 -5.22
CA GLN A 343 3.48 21.64 -5.82
C GLN A 343 4.26 21.40 -7.13
N GLY A 344 4.34 20.15 -7.61
CA GLY A 344 5.12 19.78 -8.79
C GLY A 344 6.64 19.75 -8.55
N ARG A 345 7.10 19.89 -7.30
CA ARG A 345 8.53 19.86 -6.96
C ARG A 345 9.03 18.43 -6.99
N GLU A 346 10.24 18.23 -7.49
CA GLU A 346 10.81 16.89 -7.59
C GLU A 346 11.20 16.34 -6.20
N LEU A 347 10.57 15.24 -5.81
CA LEU A 347 10.90 14.51 -4.60
C LEU A 347 12.09 13.57 -4.83
N ALA A 348 12.02 12.75 -5.89
CA ALA A 348 13.02 11.75 -6.24
C ALA A 348 13.08 11.48 -7.76
N GLU A 349 14.22 10.99 -8.23
CA GLU A 349 14.46 10.55 -9.61
C GLU A 349 14.96 9.10 -9.66
N PHE A 350 14.42 8.33 -10.61
CA PHE A 350 14.84 6.98 -10.95
C PHE A 350 15.28 6.90 -12.42
N SER A 351 16.59 7.02 -12.67
CA SER A 351 17.18 6.89 -14.02
C SER A 351 17.68 5.47 -14.37
N VAL A 352 17.68 4.53 -13.41
CA VAL A 352 18.04 3.13 -13.65
C VAL A 352 16.78 2.27 -13.77
N ILE A 353 16.09 2.42 -14.91
CA ILE A 353 14.86 1.69 -15.22
C ILE A 353 15.19 0.47 -16.11
N PRO A 354 14.84 -0.76 -15.71
CA PRO A 354 15.09 -1.94 -16.54
C PRO A 354 14.35 -1.86 -17.89
N ASN A 355 15.07 -2.02 -19.00
CA ASN A 355 14.45 -2.18 -20.32
C ASN A 355 13.85 -3.58 -20.44
N LYS A 356 12.53 -3.68 -20.26
CA LYS A 356 11.74 -4.90 -20.40
C LYS A 356 10.28 -4.57 -20.73
N ARG A 357 9.58 -5.52 -21.36
CA ARG A 357 8.11 -5.49 -21.45
C ARG A 357 7.51 -5.44 -20.04
N ARG A 358 6.46 -4.64 -19.87
CA ARG A 358 5.70 -4.54 -18.62
C ARG A 358 4.27 -5.03 -18.83
N LEU A 359 3.72 -5.72 -17.84
CA LEU A 359 2.35 -6.19 -17.85
C LEU A 359 1.42 -5.09 -17.31
N PHE A 360 0.28 -4.89 -17.96
CA PHE A 360 -0.74 -3.95 -17.51
C PHE A 360 -2.16 -4.46 -17.77
N VAL A 361 -3.14 -3.90 -17.05
CA VAL A 361 -4.58 -4.04 -17.27
C VAL A 361 -5.18 -2.63 -17.16
N ALA A 362 -5.60 -2.07 -18.29
CA ALA A 362 -6.11 -0.71 -18.38
C ALA A 362 -7.61 -0.73 -18.65
N GLY A 363 -8.41 -0.20 -17.73
CA GLY A 363 -9.83 0.02 -17.96
C GLY A 363 -10.08 1.40 -18.57
N LEU A 364 -10.98 1.44 -19.54
CA LEU A 364 -11.50 2.63 -20.15
C LEU A 364 -13.01 2.70 -19.83
N PRO A 365 -13.57 3.90 -19.63
CA PRO A 365 -15.01 4.06 -19.51
C PRO A 365 -15.66 3.66 -20.84
N SER A 366 -16.97 3.39 -20.83
CA SER A 366 -17.74 3.20 -22.07
C SER A 366 -17.45 4.36 -23.04
N PRO A 367 -16.81 4.14 -24.21
CA PRO A 367 -16.55 5.24 -25.12
C PRO A 367 -17.88 5.81 -25.62
N ALA A 368 -18.01 7.14 -25.67
CA ALA A 368 -18.98 7.78 -26.56
C ALA A 368 -18.43 7.86 -27.99
N GLY A 369 -19.31 7.94 -28.99
CA GLY A 369 -18.90 8.27 -30.38
C GLY A 369 -18.71 7.09 -31.34
N LYS A 370 -17.82 7.25 -32.33
CA LYS A 370 -17.72 6.37 -33.51
C LYS A 370 -17.06 5.02 -33.21
N THR A 371 -15.97 5.03 -32.45
CA THR A 371 -15.22 3.83 -32.03
C THR A 371 -16.12 2.81 -31.30
N LEU A 372 -17.07 3.31 -30.51
CA LEU A 372 -18.10 2.50 -29.87
C LEU A 372 -18.99 1.74 -30.87
N LYS A 373 -19.22 2.25 -32.09
CA LYS A 373 -20.10 1.58 -33.08
C LYS A 373 -19.50 0.27 -33.58
N GLU A 374 -18.20 0.26 -33.85
CA GLU A 374 -17.47 -0.96 -34.27
C GLU A 374 -17.43 -1.97 -33.11
N ILE A 375 -17.08 -1.51 -31.91
CA ILE A 375 -17.03 -2.32 -30.70
C ILE A 375 -18.43 -2.89 -30.34
N ARG A 376 -19.51 -2.11 -30.48
CA ARG A 376 -20.90 -2.57 -30.30
C ARG A 376 -21.29 -3.67 -31.29
N ASN A 377 -20.88 -3.55 -32.55
CA ASN A 377 -21.18 -4.57 -33.57
C ASN A 377 -20.50 -5.92 -33.25
N ALA A 378 -19.26 -5.88 -32.75
CA ALA A 378 -18.55 -7.07 -32.27
C ALA A 378 -19.20 -7.66 -31.00
N ILE A 379 -19.50 -6.81 -30.02
CA ILE A 379 -20.13 -7.14 -28.74
C ILE A 379 -21.48 -7.85 -28.90
N LYS A 380 -22.30 -7.46 -29.89
CA LYS A 380 -23.70 -7.90 -30.02
C LYS A 380 -23.86 -9.43 -30.04
N TRP A 381 -22.85 -10.13 -30.56
CA TRP A 381 -22.84 -11.59 -30.72
C TRP A 381 -21.83 -12.30 -29.81
N ALA A 382 -21.12 -11.55 -28.95
CA ALA A 382 -20.07 -12.09 -28.09
C ALA A 382 -20.67 -12.84 -26.88
N LYS A 383 -20.17 -14.05 -26.60
CA LYS A 383 -20.65 -14.88 -25.49
C LYS A 383 -20.26 -14.23 -24.16
N LYS A 384 -21.26 -13.76 -23.41
CA LYS A 384 -21.06 -13.18 -22.08
C LYS A 384 -20.79 -14.29 -21.05
N GLN A 385 -19.73 -14.14 -20.27
CA GLN A 385 -19.40 -14.96 -19.10
C GLN A 385 -19.82 -14.20 -17.83
N LYS A 386 -20.37 -14.88 -16.82
CA LYS A 386 -20.72 -14.29 -15.52
C LYS A 386 -19.55 -14.46 -14.54
N LEU A 387 -19.22 -13.42 -13.78
CA LEU A 387 -18.22 -13.43 -12.72
C LEU A 387 -18.82 -12.84 -11.44
N SER A 388 -19.00 -13.67 -10.42
CA SER A 388 -19.58 -13.29 -9.13
C SER A 388 -18.50 -12.93 -8.11
N PHE A 389 -18.73 -11.88 -7.32
CA PHE A 389 -17.88 -11.43 -6.21
C PHE A 389 -18.72 -11.44 -4.90
N PRO A 390 -18.71 -12.54 -4.13
CA PRO A 390 -19.45 -12.64 -2.87
C PRO A 390 -19.09 -11.52 -1.88
N ALA A 391 -17.80 -11.16 -1.81
CA ALA A 391 -17.29 -10.05 -1.00
C ALA A 391 -17.94 -8.69 -1.35
N LEU A 392 -18.40 -8.49 -2.59
CA LEU A 392 -19.10 -7.28 -3.02
C LEU A 392 -20.63 -7.43 -3.05
N LYS A 393 -21.19 -8.64 -2.89
CA LYS A 393 -22.60 -8.98 -3.21
C LYS A 393 -23.00 -8.54 -4.63
N ARG A 394 -22.12 -8.78 -5.61
CA ARG A 394 -22.31 -8.36 -7.02
C ARG A 394 -21.81 -9.42 -7.99
N ALA A 395 -22.43 -9.54 -9.16
CA ALA A 395 -21.77 -10.09 -10.33
C ALA A 395 -21.59 -9.06 -11.44
N TYR A 396 -20.75 -9.45 -12.38
CA TYR A 396 -20.45 -8.72 -13.60
C TYR A 396 -20.53 -9.72 -14.75
N TYR A 397 -20.89 -9.23 -15.93
CA TYR A 397 -20.79 -9.99 -17.17
C TYR A 397 -19.62 -9.44 -17.96
N PHE A 398 -18.87 -10.32 -18.61
CA PHE A 398 -17.77 -9.91 -19.48
C PHE A 398 -17.72 -10.73 -20.77
N SER A 399 -17.08 -10.20 -21.80
CA SER A 399 -16.77 -10.97 -23.02
C SER A 399 -15.46 -10.47 -23.64
N GLU A 400 -14.63 -11.39 -24.12
CA GLU A 400 -13.44 -11.04 -24.89
C GLU A 400 -13.82 -10.72 -26.34
N LEU A 401 -13.25 -9.64 -26.86
CA LEU A 401 -13.40 -9.16 -28.24
C LEU A 401 -12.25 -9.67 -29.09
N LYS A 402 -12.46 -9.79 -30.40
CA LYS A 402 -11.48 -10.43 -31.29
C LYS A 402 -10.23 -9.55 -31.42
N ALA A 403 -9.06 -10.18 -31.53
CA ALA A 403 -7.79 -9.46 -31.62
C ALA A 403 -7.77 -8.40 -32.74
N SER A 404 -8.45 -8.62 -33.87
CA SER A 404 -8.60 -7.65 -34.95
C SER A 404 -9.24 -6.32 -34.50
N GLU A 405 -10.18 -6.36 -33.56
CA GLU A 405 -10.88 -5.19 -32.98
C GLU A 405 -10.00 -4.46 -31.96
N ALA A 406 -9.06 -5.16 -31.32
CA ALA A 406 -8.00 -4.54 -30.51
C ALA A 406 -6.88 -3.94 -31.39
N THR A 407 -6.61 -4.52 -32.56
CA THR A 407 -5.57 -4.06 -33.48
C THR A 407 -5.91 -2.73 -34.15
N THR A 408 -7.19 -2.42 -34.40
CA THR A 408 -7.59 -1.11 -34.95
C THR A 408 -7.29 0.04 -33.97
N LEU A 409 -7.46 -0.18 -32.66
CA LEU A 409 -7.12 0.80 -31.61
C LEU A 409 -5.61 1.10 -31.52
N PHE A 410 -4.76 0.16 -31.92
CA PHE A 410 -3.30 0.27 -31.84
C PHE A 410 -2.61 -0.05 -33.17
N ALA A 411 -3.21 0.40 -34.28
CA ALA A 411 -2.77 0.09 -35.64
C ALA A 411 -1.27 0.35 -35.85
N GLY A 412 -0.59 -0.55 -36.56
CA GLY A 412 0.85 -0.46 -36.83
C GLY A 412 1.76 -0.94 -35.69
N ARG A 413 1.32 -1.87 -34.84
CA ARG A 413 2.15 -2.48 -33.78
C ARG A 413 2.17 -4.00 -33.81
N ASP A 414 3.33 -4.59 -33.53
CA ASP A 414 3.53 -6.04 -33.36
C ASP A 414 3.07 -6.58 -31.99
N THR A 415 2.74 -5.69 -31.03
CA THR A 415 2.23 -6.13 -29.72
C THR A 415 0.77 -6.60 -29.85
N ALA A 416 0.54 -7.90 -29.66
CA ALA A 416 -0.80 -8.41 -29.42
C ALA A 416 -1.35 -7.92 -28.06
N TYR A 417 -2.60 -7.45 -28.08
CA TYR A 417 -3.41 -7.08 -26.92
C TYR A 417 -4.68 -7.93 -26.87
N ARG A 418 -5.25 -8.03 -25.67
CA ARG A 418 -6.60 -8.57 -25.42
C ARG A 418 -7.51 -7.42 -24.99
N LEU A 419 -8.78 -7.50 -25.39
CA LEU A 419 -9.80 -6.49 -25.11
C LEU A 419 -11.04 -7.20 -24.56
N PHE A 420 -11.50 -6.79 -23.37
CA PHE A 420 -12.73 -7.28 -22.76
C PHE A 420 -13.76 -6.17 -22.67
N ALA A 421 -15.03 -6.49 -22.86
CA ALA A 421 -16.14 -5.62 -22.55
C ALA A 421 -16.79 -6.06 -21.23
N LEU A 422 -17.13 -5.11 -20.35
CA LEU A 422 -17.67 -5.36 -19.01
C LEU A 422 -19.06 -4.73 -18.80
N TRP A 423 -19.96 -5.45 -18.15
CA TRP A 423 -21.27 -4.98 -17.71
C TRP A 423 -21.51 -5.30 -16.23
N PRO A 424 -22.04 -4.36 -15.42
CA PRO A 424 -22.56 -4.69 -14.09
C PRO A 424 -23.89 -5.46 -14.22
N GLU A 425 -24.23 -6.28 -13.22
CA GLU A 425 -25.47 -7.09 -13.18
C GLU A 425 -26.79 -6.28 -13.04
N LYS A 426 -26.79 -4.93 -13.20
CA LYS A 426 -27.92 -4.06 -12.85
C LYS A 426 -29.28 -4.47 -13.47
N GLY A 427 -30.11 -5.14 -12.67
CA GLY A 427 -31.57 -5.04 -12.66
C GLY A 427 -32.34 -5.47 -13.91
N LYS A 428 -31.70 -6.17 -14.86
CA LYS A 428 -32.30 -6.50 -16.15
C LYS A 428 -32.10 -7.96 -16.54
N ARG A 429 -33.03 -8.50 -17.32
CA ARG A 429 -33.04 -9.93 -17.69
C ARG A 429 -31.87 -10.22 -18.65
N PRO A 430 -31.37 -11.47 -18.75
CA PRO A 430 -30.26 -11.82 -19.64
C PRO A 430 -30.40 -11.40 -21.11
N GLY A 431 -31.63 -11.15 -21.62
CA GLY A 431 -31.87 -10.62 -22.96
C GLY A 431 -31.60 -9.11 -23.13
N ASP A 432 -31.75 -8.30 -22.08
CA ASP A 432 -31.66 -6.83 -22.17
C ASP A 432 -30.21 -6.33 -22.36
N PHE A 433 -29.22 -7.18 -22.05
CA PHE A 433 -27.79 -6.92 -22.30
C PHE A 433 -27.42 -6.95 -23.80
N ALA A 434 -28.38 -7.18 -24.71
CA ALA A 434 -28.18 -7.04 -26.14
C ALA A 434 -28.08 -5.57 -26.59
N GLU A 435 -28.70 -4.65 -25.84
CA GLU A 435 -28.77 -3.22 -26.20
C GLU A 435 -27.98 -2.32 -25.25
N ALA A 436 -27.79 -2.73 -24.00
CA ALA A 436 -27.00 -1.96 -23.04
C ALA A 436 -25.51 -1.93 -23.45
N PRO A 437 -24.89 -0.74 -23.60
CA PRO A 437 -23.44 -0.66 -23.80
C PRO A 437 -22.68 -1.24 -22.60
N PRO A 438 -21.45 -1.74 -22.80
CA PRO A 438 -20.58 -2.10 -21.68
C PRO A 438 -20.34 -0.86 -20.82
N ALA A 439 -20.27 -1.00 -19.51
CA ALA A 439 -19.91 0.10 -18.62
C ALA A 439 -18.42 0.46 -18.70
N ALA A 440 -17.57 -0.53 -19.01
CA ALA A 440 -16.14 -0.35 -19.19
C ALA A 440 -15.59 -1.31 -20.26
N LEU A 441 -14.47 -0.92 -20.86
CA LEU A 441 -13.64 -1.75 -21.73
C LEU A 441 -12.29 -1.96 -21.07
N VAL A 442 -11.75 -3.18 -21.07
CA VAL A 442 -10.47 -3.52 -20.43
C VAL A 442 -9.47 -3.99 -21.46
N ILE A 443 -8.37 -3.27 -21.61
CA ILE A 443 -7.26 -3.59 -22.50
C ILE A 443 -6.11 -4.15 -21.68
N THR A 444 -5.49 -5.24 -22.14
CA THR A 444 -4.30 -5.80 -21.50
C THR A 444 -3.32 -6.37 -22.52
N ASN A 445 -2.04 -6.38 -22.16
CA ASN A 445 -1.01 -7.10 -22.91
C ASN A 445 -0.62 -8.45 -22.24
N ILE A 446 -1.44 -8.96 -21.31
CA ILE A 446 -1.29 -10.26 -20.64
C ILE A 446 -1.94 -11.37 -21.48
N LEU A 447 -1.14 -12.04 -22.30
CA LEU A 447 -1.63 -13.00 -23.29
C LEU A 447 -1.90 -14.43 -22.76
N ARG A 448 -1.46 -14.77 -21.54
CA ARG A 448 -1.44 -16.16 -21.03
C ARG A 448 -2.27 -16.40 -19.76
N ALA A 449 -2.80 -15.36 -19.14
CA ALA A 449 -3.67 -15.47 -17.97
C ALA A 449 -5.11 -15.82 -18.39
N GLN A 450 -5.89 -16.39 -17.47
CA GLN A 450 -7.30 -16.67 -17.76
C GLN A 450 -8.12 -15.38 -17.84
N ASP A 451 -9.17 -15.37 -18.65
CA ASP A 451 -10.05 -14.21 -18.83
C ASP A 451 -10.62 -13.74 -17.50
N THR A 452 -11.09 -14.70 -16.70
CA THR A 452 -11.62 -14.53 -15.35
C THR A 452 -10.60 -13.95 -14.38
N GLU A 453 -9.32 -14.32 -14.51
CA GLU A 453 -8.23 -13.81 -13.67
C GLU A 453 -7.96 -12.33 -13.97
N ILE A 454 -7.81 -11.96 -15.25
CA ILE A 454 -7.59 -10.57 -15.69
C ILE A 454 -8.77 -9.67 -15.28
N VAL A 455 -9.99 -10.13 -15.58
CA VAL A 455 -11.22 -9.39 -15.28
C VAL A 455 -11.48 -9.33 -13.77
N SER A 456 -11.11 -10.37 -13.01
CA SER A 456 -11.16 -10.37 -11.54
C SER A 456 -10.21 -9.35 -10.94
N GLU A 457 -8.93 -9.35 -11.31
CA GLU A 457 -7.97 -8.36 -10.81
C GLU A 457 -8.39 -6.92 -11.14
N PHE A 458 -8.96 -6.71 -12.33
CA PHE A 458 -9.50 -5.41 -12.73
C PHE A 458 -10.72 -4.97 -11.91
N ILE A 459 -11.76 -5.81 -11.79
CA ILE A 459 -12.98 -5.50 -11.04
C ILE A 459 -12.69 -5.40 -9.55
N LEU A 460 -11.74 -6.18 -9.04
CA LEU A 460 -11.22 -5.96 -7.71
C LEU A 460 -10.68 -4.52 -7.63
N ARG A 461 -9.76 -4.06 -8.48
CA ARG A 461 -9.27 -2.66 -8.39
C ARG A 461 -10.42 -1.64 -8.52
N TRP A 462 -11.37 -1.88 -9.43
CA TRP A 462 -12.46 -0.97 -9.79
C TRP A 462 -13.83 -1.65 -9.63
N PRO A 463 -14.33 -1.80 -8.39
CA PRO A 463 -15.61 -2.48 -8.15
C PRO A 463 -16.80 -1.63 -8.61
N GLU A 464 -16.63 -0.32 -8.70
CA GLU A 464 -17.51 0.57 -9.46
C GLU A 464 -16.88 0.85 -10.83
N LEU A 465 -17.59 0.46 -11.91
CA LEU A 465 -17.08 0.64 -13.29
C LEU A 465 -17.25 2.06 -13.83
N ALA A 466 -18.11 2.87 -13.21
CA ALA A 466 -18.05 4.31 -13.36
C ALA A 466 -17.03 4.84 -12.33
N PRO A 467 -16.07 5.71 -12.68
CA PRO A 467 -15.11 6.27 -11.73
C PRO A 467 -15.82 7.18 -10.72
N ALA A 468 -15.27 7.37 -9.50
CA ALA A 468 -15.84 8.30 -8.53
C ALA A 468 -15.85 9.74 -9.07
N ASP A 469 -16.79 10.57 -8.63
CA ASP A 469 -16.70 11.98 -8.99
C ASP A 469 -15.74 12.68 -8.02
N HIS A 470 -14.60 13.10 -8.56
CA HIS A 470 -13.57 13.84 -7.83
C HIS A 470 -13.69 15.35 -7.98
N ARG A 471 -14.57 15.85 -8.87
CA ARG A 471 -14.62 17.27 -9.23
C ARG A 471 -15.02 18.14 -8.04
N GLY A 472 -15.94 17.66 -7.20
CA GLY A 472 -16.37 18.34 -5.97
C GLY A 472 -15.33 18.38 -4.82
N ILE A 473 -14.15 17.77 -4.97
CA ILE A 473 -13.12 17.71 -3.92
C ILE A 473 -12.11 18.86 -4.04
N VAL A 474 -12.01 19.44 -5.24
CA VAL A 474 -10.86 20.22 -5.69
C VAL A 474 -11.14 21.73 -5.80
N SER A 475 -12.39 22.14 -6.03
CA SER A 475 -12.76 23.55 -6.26
C SER A 475 -12.47 24.46 -5.07
N ASP A 476 -12.83 24.02 -3.86
CA ASP A 476 -12.86 24.87 -2.66
C ASP A 476 -11.73 24.59 -1.67
N LEU A 477 -10.66 23.92 -2.14
CA LEU A 477 -9.34 24.00 -1.49
C LEU A 477 -8.72 25.38 -1.75
N ASN A 478 -9.35 26.41 -1.19
CA ASN A 478 -8.59 27.55 -0.68
C ASN A 478 -7.46 26.99 0.18
N GLU A 479 -6.23 27.51 0.01
CA GLU A 479 -5.05 27.04 0.72
C GLU A 479 -5.39 26.84 2.20
N SER A 480 -5.48 25.58 2.63
CA SER A 480 -5.88 25.24 3.99
C SER A 480 -4.87 25.94 4.89
N GLN A 481 -5.33 26.95 5.64
CA GLN A 481 -4.41 27.76 6.44
C GLN A 481 -3.58 26.80 7.27
N PRO A 482 -2.25 26.79 7.10
CA PRO A 482 -1.40 25.66 7.44
C PRO A 482 -1.68 25.31 8.89
N ILE A 483 -2.31 24.15 9.13
CA ILE A 483 -3.10 23.86 10.34
C ILE A 483 -2.38 24.50 11.50
N SER A 484 -2.99 25.58 12.03
CA SER A 484 -2.37 26.46 13.02
C SER A 484 -1.69 25.55 14.01
N GLN A 485 -0.36 25.67 14.12
CA GLN A 485 0.47 24.77 14.92
C GLN A 485 0.10 24.97 16.39
N LYS A 486 -1.06 24.39 16.78
CA LYS A 486 -1.55 24.23 18.14
C LYS A 486 -0.42 23.48 18.80
N LYS A 487 0.41 24.22 19.53
CA LYS A 487 1.65 23.72 20.08
C LYS A 487 1.31 22.45 20.83
N VAL A 488 1.77 21.32 20.32
CA VAL A 488 1.64 20.02 20.97
C VAL A 488 2.46 20.15 22.25
N ARG A 489 1.77 20.34 23.38
CA ARG A 489 2.39 20.64 24.68
C ARG A 489 2.51 19.40 25.57
N ASP A 490 1.62 18.45 25.33
CA ASP A 490 1.36 17.26 26.14
C ASP A 490 0.97 16.07 25.23
N PHE A 491 0.69 14.93 25.85
CA PHE A 491 0.30 13.71 25.14
C PHE A 491 -1.08 13.84 24.46
N ASN A 492 -2.03 14.57 25.07
CA ASN A 492 -3.37 14.76 24.51
C ASN A 492 -3.34 15.59 23.22
N GLY A 493 -2.55 16.66 23.17
CA GLY A 493 -2.32 17.44 21.95
C GLY A 493 -1.64 16.62 20.83
N LEU A 494 -0.92 15.56 21.19
CA LEU A 494 -0.27 14.64 20.25
C LEU A 494 -1.30 13.67 19.66
N LEU A 495 -2.23 13.15 20.48
CA LEU A 495 -3.41 12.39 20.03
C LEU A 495 -4.30 13.24 19.12
N ASP A 496 -4.66 14.46 19.56
CA ASP A 496 -5.47 15.41 18.80
C ASP A 496 -4.81 15.76 17.46
N GLY A 497 -3.48 15.90 17.44
CA GLY A 497 -2.70 16.13 16.22
C GLY A 497 -2.80 14.96 15.23
N PHE A 498 -2.51 13.72 15.66
CA PHE A 498 -2.66 12.56 14.76
C PHE A 498 -4.12 12.35 14.30
N GLY A 499 -5.09 12.64 15.15
CA GLY A 499 -6.52 12.60 14.80
C GLY A 499 -6.88 13.57 13.68
N GLN A 500 -6.47 14.84 13.81
CA GLN A 500 -6.67 15.88 12.79
C GLN A 500 -6.02 15.52 11.46
N GLU A 501 -4.80 14.98 11.47
CA GLU A 501 -4.10 14.58 10.23
C GLU A 501 -4.80 13.37 9.55
N LEU A 502 -5.30 12.39 10.32
CA LEU A 502 -6.11 11.28 9.77
C LEU A 502 -7.46 11.77 9.22
N GLN A 503 -8.05 12.77 9.85
CA GLN A 503 -9.29 13.39 9.39
C GLN A 503 -9.08 14.18 8.10
N GLU A 504 -8.06 15.04 8.03
CA GLU A 504 -7.67 15.77 6.81
C GLU A 504 -7.37 14.80 5.65
N TYR A 505 -6.73 13.67 5.97
CA TYR A 505 -6.56 12.58 5.02
C TYR A 505 -7.91 12.06 4.51
N CYS A 506 -8.84 11.70 5.39
CA CYS A 506 -10.18 11.22 4.99
C CYS A 506 -10.97 12.25 4.15
N LEU A 507 -10.94 13.52 4.55
CA LEU A 507 -11.57 14.63 3.84
C LEU A 507 -11.03 14.75 2.41
N THR A 508 -9.71 14.68 2.24
CA THR A 508 -9.04 14.83 0.94
C THR A 508 -9.14 13.58 0.07
N HIS A 509 -9.05 12.39 0.66
CA HIS A 509 -8.78 11.15 -0.06
C HIS A 509 -9.99 10.21 -0.20
N TYR A 510 -10.99 10.35 0.67
CA TYR A 510 -12.27 9.62 0.62
C TYR A 510 -13.48 10.54 0.42
N GLY A 511 -13.25 11.83 0.12
CA GLY A 511 -14.31 12.76 -0.28
C GLY A 511 -15.25 13.22 0.85
N LEU A 512 -14.85 13.06 2.11
CA LEU A 512 -15.72 13.35 3.27
C LEU A 512 -16.00 14.86 3.50
N LYS A 513 -15.48 15.77 2.68
CA LYS A 513 -15.73 17.24 2.82
C LYS A 513 -17.21 17.62 2.71
N ALA A 514 -18.02 16.82 2.02
CA ALA A 514 -19.44 17.08 1.87
C ALA A 514 -20.25 16.96 3.19
N PHE A 515 -19.61 16.45 4.25
CA PHE A 515 -20.21 16.25 5.57
C PHE A 515 -19.80 17.32 6.59
N GLY A 516 -18.95 18.28 6.21
CA GLY A 516 -18.34 19.24 7.13
C GLY A 516 -16.82 19.11 7.18
N ALA A 517 -16.20 20.04 7.91
CA ALA A 517 -14.76 20.06 8.16
C ALA A 517 -14.42 19.80 9.63
N ASP A 518 -15.39 19.91 10.56
CA ASP A 518 -15.16 19.56 11.95
C ASP A 518 -15.24 18.05 12.16
N ILE A 519 -14.53 17.56 13.17
CA ILE A 519 -14.56 16.15 13.55
C ILE A 519 -15.92 15.76 14.12
N GLN A 520 -16.64 16.70 14.73
CA GLN A 520 -17.98 16.45 15.28
C GLN A 520 -19.01 16.21 14.17
N ASP A 521 -18.99 16.99 13.10
CA ASP A 521 -19.86 16.77 11.92
C ASP A 521 -19.62 15.37 11.32
N LEU A 522 -18.34 15.01 11.15
CA LEU A 522 -17.94 13.68 10.66
C LEU A 522 -18.28 12.57 11.65
N ALA A 523 -18.17 12.81 12.96
CA ALA A 523 -18.54 11.84 13.98
C ALA A 523 -20.05 11.56 13.94
N GLU A 524 -20.87 12.62 13.91
CA GLU A 524 -22.32 12.51 13.86
C GLU A 524 -22.81 11.83 12.58
N HIS A 525 -22.33 12.28 11.41
CA HIS A 525 -22.88 11.83 10.14
C HIS A 525 -22.18 10.59 9.60
N VAL A 526 -20.85 10.48 9.70
CA VAL A 526 -20.07 9.40 9.05
C VAL A 526 -19.63 8.33 10.05
N TYR A 527 -18.91 8.69 11.11
CA TYR A 527 -18.23 7.69 11.94
C TYR A 527 -19.19 6.91 12.84
N ARG A 528 -20.31 7.51 13.29
CA ARG A 528 -21.37 6.83 14.05
C ARG A 528 -22.19 5.81 13.26
N LEU A 529 -22.07 5.73 11.93
CA LEU A 529 -22.79 4.76 11.12
C LEU A 529 -22.54 3.32 11.63
N SER A 530 -23.60 2.63 12.03
CA SER A 530 -23.54 1.21 12.42
C SER A 530 -23.28 0.31 11.21
N GLY A 531 -22.90 -0.95 11.44
CA GLY A 531 -22.72 -1.88 10.33
C GLY A 531 -22.35 -3.28 10.76
N THR A 532 -21.89 -4.08 9.80
CA THR A 532 -21.28 -5.40 10.05
C THR A 532 -19.91 -5.47 9.40
N ALA A 533 -19.00 -6.23 10.00
CA ALA A 533 -17.77 -6.66 9.38
C ALA A 533 -17.82 -8.18 9.11
N ALA A 534 -17.19 -8.62 8.03
CA ALA A 534 -16.99 -10.02 7.72
C ALA A 534 -15.61 -10.20 7.08
N GLU A 535 -14.88 -11.22 7.50
CA GLU A 535 -13.50 -11.44 7.09
C GLU A 535 -13.34 -12.82 6.42
N ASP A 536 -12.59 -12.88 5.32
CA ASP A 536 -12.14 -14.11 4.68
C ASP A 536 -10.61 -14.12 4.50
N ASP A 537 -10.05 -15.12 3.82
CA ASP A 537 -8.59 -15.26 3.63
C ASP A 537 -7.95 -14.07 2.88
N ARG A 538 -8.73 -13.29 2.13
CA ARG A 538 -8.23 -12.21 1.24
C ARG A 538 -8.85 -10.85 1.54
N PHE A 539 -10.04 -10.81 2.14
CA PHE A 539 -10.84 -9.60 2.29
C PHE A 539 -11.30 -9.36 3.72
N LEU A 540 -11.30 -8.09 4.11
CA LEU A 540 -12.13 -7.54 5.19
C LEU A 540 -13.26 -6.74 4.53
N VAL A 541 -14.49 -7.23 4.65
CA VAL A 541 -15.69 -6.63 4.06
C VAL A 541 -16.49 -5.92 5.14
N VAL A 542 -16.56 -4.60 5.05
CA VAL A 542 -17.36 -3.74 5.92
C VAL A 542 -18.65 -3.32 5.20
N GLU A 543 -19.79 -3.55 5.83
CA GLU A 543 -21.12 -3.19 5.33
C GLU A 543 -21.73 -2.14 6.27
N LEU A 544 -21.70 -0.87 5.84
CA LEU A 544 -22.29 0.27 6.56
C LEU A 544 -23.81 0.26 6.39
N GLU A 545 -24.55 0.28 7.49
CA GLU A 545 -26.01 0.34 7.50
C GLU A 545 -26.50 1.79 7.58
N ILE A 546 -27.30 2.19 6.59
CA ILE A 546 -27.84 3.54 6.44
C ILE A 546 -29.37 3.50 6.49
N GLY A 547 -29.96 4.34 7.33
CA GLY A 547 -31.41 4.47 7.47
C GLY A 547 -32.10 5.02 6.22
N GLN A 548 -33.37 4.65 6.01
CA GLN A 548 -34.19 5.21 4.95
C GLN A 548 -34.37 6.72 5.18
N GLY A 549 -34.08 7.53 4.15
CA GLY A 549 -34.14 8.99 4.24
C GLY A 549 -32.89 9.67 4.83
N TYR A 550 -31.80 8.93 5.08
CA TYR A 550 -30.52 9.53 5.51
C TYR A 550 -30.01 10.56 4.47
N PRO A 551 -29.76 11.83 4.86
CA PRO A 551 -29.64 12.95 3.92
C PRO A 551 -28.38 12.94 3.05
N TYR A 552 -27.34 12.20 3.44
CA TYR A 552 -26.06 12.16 2.74
C TYR A 552 -25.78 10.82 2.04
N ILE A 553 -26.83 10.10 1.63
CA ILE A 553 -26.72 8.75 1.03
C ILE A 553 -25.77 8.72 -0.18
N ASP A 554 -25.91 9.66 -1.12
CA ASP A 554 -25.12 9.70 -2.35
C ASP A 554 -23.65 10.04 -2.07
N GLN A 555 -23.44 10.93 -1.09
CA GLN A 555 -22.12 11.32 -0.60
C GLN A 555 -21.41 10.13 0.05
N ILE A 556 -22.08 9.36 0.93
CA ILE A 556 -21.49 8.14 1.52
C ILE A 556 -21.19 7.11 0.41
N GLN A 557 -22.10 6.92 -0.55
CA GLN A 557 -21.85 6.00 -1.68
C GLN A 557 -20.62 6.42 -2.50
N ASN A 558 -20.43 7.71 -2.80
CA ASN A 558 -19.24 8.20 -3.49
C ASN A 558 -17.97 8.06 -2.62
N SER A 559 -18.06 8.28 -1.30
CA SER A 559 -16.94 8.11 -0.37
C SER A 559 -16.50 6.64 -0.23
N VAL A 560 -17.45 5.72 -0.11
CA VAL A 560 -17.21 4.27 -0.09
C VAL A 560 -16.59 3.79 -1.41
N LYS A 561 -17.02 4.37 -2.53
CA LYS A 561 -16.44 4.12 -3.85
C LYS A 561 -14.98 4.60 -3.93
N MET A 562 -14.70 5.85 -3.53
CA MET A 562 -13.34 6.38 -3.44
C MET A 562 -12.42 5.55 -2.53
N PHE A 563 -12.94 5.11 -1.38
CA PHE A 563 -12.26 4.18 -0.48
C PHE A 563 -11.88 2.89 -1.21
N ASN A 564 -12.84 2.25 -1.88
CA ASN A 564 -12.60 0.97 -2.56
C ASN A 564 -11.58 1.09 -3.70
N GLU A 565 -11.63 2.19 -4.46
CA GLU A 565 -10.69 2.51 -5.54
C GLU A 565 -9.24 2.64 -5.07
N ARG A 566 -8.97 2.76 -3.75
CA ARG A 566 -7.61 2.86 -3.17
C ARG A 566 -6.89 1.53 -3.03
N MET A 567 -7.63 0.42 -2.90
CA MET A 567 -7.11 -0.85 -2.37
C MET A 567 -6.38 -0.66 -1.03
N ILE A 568 -7.12 -0.24 -0.01
CA ILE A 568 -6.64 -0.30 1.37
C ILE A 568 -6.31 -1.74 1.71
N ILE A 569 -5.12 -1.97 2.27
CA ILE A 569 -4.66 -3.26 2.78
C ILE A 569 -4.47 -3.11 4.29
N ASN A 570 -5.01 -4.03 5.09
CA ASN A 570 -4.87 -4.00 6.54
C ASN A 570 -3.50 -4.52 7.01
N SER A 571 -3.31 -4.60 8.32
CA SER A 571 -2.12 -5.18 8.99
C SER A 571 -1.82 -6.62 8.58
N ASP A 572 -2.83 -7.37 8.15
CA ASP A 572 -2.80 -8.81 7.90
C ASP A 572 -2.69 -9.15 6.40
N ASP A 573 -2.29 -8.16 5.59
CA ASP A 573 -2.18 -8.21 4.11
C ASP A 573 -3.52 -8.50 3.40
N LYS A 574 -4.65 -8.36 4.11
CA LYS A 574 -6.01 -8.49 3.55
C LYS A 574 -6.49 -7.17 2.99
N ARG A 575 -7.20 -7.24 1.87
CA ARG A 575 -7.80 -6.06 1.27
C ARG A 575 -9.08 -5.67 2.00
N VAL A 576 -9.20 -4.40 2.34
CA VAL A 576 -10.45 -3.84 2.84
C VAL A 576 -11.37 -3.43 1.70
N LEU A 577 -12.64 -3.80 1.82
CA LEU A 577 -13.74 -3.43 0.94
C LEU A 577 -14.89 -2.88 1.79
N VAL A 578 -15.41 -1.71 1.44
CA VAL A 578 -16.58 -1.12 2.11
C VAL A 578 -17.77 -1.15 1.15
N ARG A 579 -18.98 -1.34 1.67
CA ARG A 579 -20.23 -1.16 0.92
C ARG A 579 -21.32 -0.57 1.80
N VAL A 580 -22.34 0.00 1.16
CA VAL A 580 -23.54 0.52 1.82
C VAL A 580 -24.66 -0.51 1.74
N LYS A 581 -25.38 -0.69 2.84
CA LYS A 581 -26.65 -1.41 2.94
C LYS A 581 -27.72 -0.43 3.43
N MET A 582 -28.86 -0.39 2.73
CA MET A 582 -30.04 0.31 3.24
C MET A 582 -30.73 -0.56 4.29
N ALA A 583 -31.16 0.06 5.39
CA ALA A 583 -31.92 -0.57 6.46
C ALA A 583 -33.41 -0.77 6.09
#